data_AF-A0A919NDU8-F1
#
_entry.id   AF-A0A919NDU8-F1
#
_cell.length_a   1.000
_cell.length_b   1.000
_cell.length_c   1.000
_cell.angle_alpha   90.00
_cell.angle_beta   90.00
_cell.angle_gamma   90.00
#
_symmetry.space_group_name_H-M   'P 1'
#
loop_
_entity.id
_entity.type
_entity.pdbx_description
1 polymer ?
#
loop_
_entity_poly.entity_id
_entity_poly.type
_entity_poly.pdbx_seq_one_letter_code
_entity_poly.pdbx_strand_id
1 'polypeptide(L)'
;MDQDDLLTRIQKSGRLHGRNESRRITATVLGALSELLPASAYRRLTAALPEELRQRLPAAEIGRIVEIVDCRRFLTRIADRLYADGGDAAFLVRVVLSELNEGAGGVSPAELAHLVPMDLRPLFRSRPLIPWVAGTAGVSATMSVSATSSVSDTSRLAGASVVSSASVLSSASALPGACGLSGVSGMETLVRRTGRMATAEAAGRMAAGETTMRMPTAEKV
;
A
#
# COMPACT_ATOMS: atom_id res chain seq x y z
N MET A 1 16.73 7.02 -2.85
CA MET A 1 15.75 6.64 -3.88
C MET A 1 15.35 7.90 -4.62
N ASP A 2 15.47 7.92 -5.94
CA ASP A 2 15.04 9.05 -6.76
C ASP A 2 13.51 9.14 -6.83
N GLN A 3 12.99 10.38 -6.81
CA GLN A 3 11.56 10.63 -6.93
C GLN A 3 11.01 10.15 -8.27
N ASP A 4 11.74 10.43 -9.34
CA ASP A 4 11.44 10.04 -10.71
C ASP A 4 11.20 8.54 -10.83
N ASP A 5 12.11 7.75 -10.27
CA ASP A 5 12.04 6.30 -10.32
C ASP A 5 10.84 5.76 -9.54
N LEU A 6 10.58 6.27 -8.33
CA LEU A 6 9.40 5.88 -7.56
C LEU A 6 8.11 6.18 -8.32
N LEU A 7 7.97 7.41 -8.84
CA LEU A 7 6.76 7.83 -9.55
C LEU A 7 6.57 7.06 -10.87
N THR A 8 7.66 6.70 -11.55
CA THR A 8 7.63 5.89 -12.77
C THR A 8 7.19 4.46 -12.48
N ARG A 9 7.69 3.85 -11.39
CA ARG A 9 7.23 2.52 -10.97
C ARG A 9 5.76 2.53 -10.57
N ILE A 10 5.33 3.49 -9.75
CA ILE A 10 3.92 3.64 -9.36
C ILE A 10 3.03 3.85 -10.60
N GLN A 11 3.46 4.68 -11.55
CA GLN A 11 2.72 4.89 -12.80
C GLN A 11 2.57 3.57 -13.59
N LYS A 12 3.66 2.82 -13.75
CA LYS A 12 3.66 1.54 -14.49
C LYS A 12 2.81 0.48 -13.78
N SER A 13 2.97 0.33 -12.47
CA SER A 13 2.24 -0.64 -11.65
C SER A 13 0.75 -0.30 -11.52
N GLY A 14 0.42 0.98 -11.43
CA GLY A 14 -0.95 1.48 -11.31
C GLY A 14 -1.68 1.75 -12.64
N ARG A 15 -1.01 1.57 -13.79
CA ARG A 15 -1.53 1.92 -15.13
C ARG A 15 -2.06 3.36 -15.23
N LEU A 16 -1.34 4.28 -14.61
CA LEU A 16 -1.75 5.69 -14.53
C LEU A 16 -1.38 6.45 -15.81
N HIS A 17 -2.20 7.44 -16.16
CA HIS A 17 -2.11 8.21 -17.40
C HIS A 17 -0.94 9.20 -17.41
N GLY A 18 -0.33 9.46 -16.26
CA GLY A 18 0.83 10.34 -16.20
C GLY A 18 1.46 10.48 -14.84
N ARG A 19 2.59 11.18 -14.83
CA ARG A 19 3.41 11.41 -13.64
C ARG A 19 2.75 12.32 -12.61
N ASN A 20 1.93 13.28 -13.05
CA ASN A 20 1.18 14.14 -12.14
C ASN A 20 0.12 13.35 -11.37
N GLU A 21 -0.49 12.35 -12.02
CA GLU A 21 -1.47 11.46 -11.40
C GLU A 21 -0.80 10.55 -10.36
N SER A 22 0.32 9.91 -10.70
CA SER A 22 1.07 9.10 -9.73
C SER A 22 1.54 9.92 -8.53
N ARG A 23 1.98 11.16 -8.75
CA ARG A 23 2.35 12.09 -7.67
C ARG A 23 1.15 12.44 -6.79
N ARG A 24 0.00 12.78 -7.37
CA ARG A 24 -1.23 13.12 -6.64
C ARG A 24 -1.72 11.94 -5.80
N ILE A 25 -1.74 10.73 -6.37
CA ILE A 25 -2.14 9.50 -5.67
C ILE A 25 -1.20 9.23 -4.52
N THR A 26 0.12 9.29 -4.74
CA THR A 26 1.13 9.07 -3.70
C THR A 26 0.96 10.05 -2.53
N ALA A 27 0.80 11.35 -2.82
CA ALA A 27 0.60 12.37 -1.79
C ALA A 27 -0.72 12.15 -1.01
N THR A 28 -1.79 11.74 -1.70
CA THR A 28 -3.09 11.48 -1.08
C THR A 28 -3.04 10.28 -0.15
N VAL A 29 -2.41 9.18 -0.58
CA VAL A 29 -2.25 7.96 0.22
C VAL A 29 -1.38 8.25 1.45
N LEU A 30 -0.23 8.89 1.26
CA LEU A 30 0.65 9.25 2.37
C LEU A 30 0.00 10.24 3.35
N GLY A 31 -0.77 11.21 2.85
CA GLY A 31 -1.56 12.11 3.70
C GLY A 31 -2.70 11.41 4.44
N ALA A 32 -3.27 10.33 3.89
CA ALA A 32 -4.21 9.50 4.64
C ALA A 32 -3.49 8.65 5.70
N LEU A 33 -2.25 8.22 5.44
CA LEU A 33 -1.43 7.50 6.43
C LEU A 33 -1.06 8.36 7.65
N SER A 34 -0.91 9.69 7.50
CA SER A 34 -0.66 10.57 8.65
C SER A 34 -1.81 10.62 9.65
N GLU A 35 -3.03 10.26 9.22
CA GLU A 35 -4.20 10.15 10.12
C GLU A 35 -4.24 8.82 10.87
N LEU A 36 -3.61 7.78 10.33
CA LEU A 36 -3.61 6.44 10.90
C LEU A 36 -2.38 6.16 11.79
N LEU A 37 -1.23 6.68 11.40
CA LEU A 37 0.03 6.37 12.04
C LEU A 37 0.35 7.38 13.15
N PRO A 38 0.97 6.94 14.26
CA PRO A 38 1.55 7.86 15.22
C PRO A 38 2.52 8.84 14.53
N ALA A 39 2.53 10.10 14.95
CA ALA A 39 3.36 11.15 14.34
C ALA A 39 4.84 10.77 14.22
N SER A 40 5.38 10.04 15.21
CA SER A 40 6.76 9.54 15.20
C SER A 40 7.01 8.48 14.11
N ALA A 41 6.05 7.57 13.89
CA ALA A 41 6.12 6.55 12.85
C ALA A 41 5.96 7.17 11.45
N TYR A 42 5.00 8.09 11.29
CA TYR A 42 4.83 8.83 10.05
C TYR A 42 6.08 9.64 9.70
N ARG A 43 6.69 10.34 10.67
CA ARG A 43 7.94 11.08 10.46
C ARG A 43 9.06 10.17 9.97
N ARG A 44 9.22 8.98 10.56
CA ARG A 44 10.23 8.00 10.10
C ARG A 44 9.95 7.49 8.69
N LEU A 45 8.69 7.22 8.34
CA LEU A 45 8.32 6.82 6.99
C LEU A 45 8.61 7.94 5.98
N THR A 46 8.24 9.18 6.30
CA THR A 46 8.49 10.31 5.41
C THR A 46 9.96 10.66 5.28
N ALA A 47 10.79 10.41 6.30
CA ALA A 47 12.23 10.67 6.24
C ALA A 47 12.95 9.84 5.16
N ALA A 48 12.40 8.68 4.79
CA ALA A 48 12.92 7.86 3.69
C ALA A 48 12.47 8.34 2.30
N LEU A 49 11.57 9.34 2.23
CA LEU A 49 11.03 9.85 0.97
C LEU A 49 11.88 11.01 0.39
N PRO A 50 11.89 11.14 -0.95
CA PRO A 50 12.45 12.31 -1.64
C PRO A 50 11.87 13.63 -1.13
N GLU A 51 12.70 14.67 -1.10
CA GLU A 51 12.36 16.00 -0.55
C GLU A 51 11.14 16.62 -1.25
N GLU A 52 11.03 16.47 -2.57
CA GLU A 52 9.96 17.05 -3.38
C GLU A 52 8.59 16.43 -3.09
N LEU A 53 8.57 15.16 -2.64
CA LEU A 53 7.34 14.54 -2.12
C LEU A 53 7.06 15.04 -0.72
N ARG A 54 8.08 15.10 0.16
CA ARG A 54 7.92 15.59 1.53
C ARG A 54 7.31 16.98 1.61
N GLN A 55 7.74 17.91 0.74
CA GLN A 55 7.20 19.27 0.70
C GLN A 55 5.70 19.36 0.39
N ARG A 56 5.13 18.32 -0.23
CA ARG A 56 3.69 18.25 -0.55
C ARG A 56 2.87 17.49 0.49
N LEU A 57 3.52 16.84 1.45
CA LEU A 57 2.82 16.07 2.45
C LEU A 57 2.35 16.95 3.60
N PRO A 58 1.22 16.60 4.24
CA PRO A 58 0.82 17.25 5.47
C PRO A 58 1.89 17.02 6.54
N ALA A 59 2.09 18.04 7.38
CA ALA A 59 2.94 17.91 8.55
C ALA A 59 2.39 16.83 9.50
N ALA A 60 3.28 16.11 10.18
CA ALA A 60 2.89 15.12 11.17
C ALA A 60 2.18 15.82 12.34
N GLU A 61 0.87 15.64 12.48
CA GLU A 61 0.10 16.24 13.59
C GLU A 61 0.44 15.55 14.91
N ILE A 62 1.04 16.30 15.84
CA ILE A 62 1.41 15.80 17.16
C ILE A 62 0.18 15.94 18.08
N GLY A 63 -0.21 14.86 18.75
CA GLY A 63 -1.29 14.87 19.74
C GLY A 63 -2.69 14.52 19.21
N ARG A 64 -2.81 14.13 17.94
CA ARG A 64 -4.06 13.57 17.41
C ARG A 64 -4.29 12.17 17.96
N ILE A 65 -5.43 11.97 18.62
CA ILE A 65 -5.89 10.63 19.00
C ILE A 65 -6.23 9.90 17.70
N VAL A 66 -5.54 8.79 17.44
CA VAL A 66 -5.82 7.94 16.27
C VAL A 66 -7.24 7.40 16.46
N GLU A 67 -8.17 7.93 15.68
CA GLU A 67 -9.52 7.39 15.59
C GLU A 67 -9.37 5.93 15.14
N ILE A 68 -10.13 5.00 15.75
CA ILE A 68 -10.15 3.61 15.28
C ILE A 68 -10.81 3.64 13.90
N VAL A 69 -10.02 3.50 12.84
CA VAL A 69 -10.49 3.52 11.46
C VAL A 69 -10.40 2.11 10.90
N ASP A 70 -11.55 1.56 10.51
CA ASP A 70 -11.63 0.29 9.79
C ASP A 70 -11.08 0.42 8.37
N CYS A 71 -10.65 -0.70 7.80
CA CYS A 71 -10.11 -0.77 6.44
C CYS A 71 -11.05 -0.13 5.39
N ARG A 72 -12.35 -0.42 5.48
CA ARG A 72 -13.35 0.14 4.56
C ARG A 72 -13.44 1.66 4.65
N ARG A 73 -13.46 2.22 5.87
CA ARG A 73 -13.59 3.66 6.08
C ARG A 73 -12.34 4.41 5.63
N PHE A 74 -11.16 3.81 5.83
CA PHE A 74 -9.90 4.32 5.29
C PHE A 74 -9.93 4.39 3.77
N LEU A 75 -10.33 3.31 3.10
CA LEU A 75 -10.43 3.26 1.64
C LEU A 75 -11.47 4.23 1.10
N THR A 76 -12.62 4.39 1.76
CA THR A 76 -13.63 5.39 1.38
C THR A 76 -13.07 6.81 1.44
N ARG A 77 -12.33 7.18 2.50
CA ARG A 77 -11.70 8.52 2.57
C ARG A 77 -10.72 8.77 1.41
N ILE A 78 -9.97 7.75 1.02
CA ILE A 78 -9.03 7.87 -0.11
C ILE A 78 -9.78 7.98 -1.44
N ALA A 79 -10.82 7.16 -1.63
CA ALA A 79 -11.71 7.23 -2.78
C ALA A 79 -12.32 8.63 -2.94
N ASP A 80 -12.83 9.21 -1.86
CA ASP A 80 -13.41 10.56 -1.83
C ASP A 80 -12.38 11.64 -2.23
N ARG A 81 -11.13 11.53 -1.77
CA ARG A 81 -10.06 12.50 -2.10
C ARG A 81 -9.56 12.37 -3.55
N LEU A 82 -9.57 11.16 -4.07
CA LEU A 82 -9.12 10.85 -5.43
C LEU A 82 -10.22 11.02 -6.47
N TYR A 83 -11.49 11.10 -6.05
CA TYR A 83 -12.66 11.00 -6.92
C TYR A 83 -12.63 9.70 -7.73
N ALA A 84 -12.29 8.59 -7.08
CA ALA A 84 -12.17 7.26 -7.68
C ALA A 84 -13.12 6.27 -7.00
N ASP A 85 -13.46 5.18 -7.69
CA ASP A 85 -14.25 4.11 -7.10
C ASP A 85 -13.49 3.40 -5.97
N GLY A 86 -14.22 2.83 -5.01
CA GLY A 86 -13.61 2.18 -3.84
C GLY A 86 -12.68 1.00 -4.19
N GLY A 87 -12.99 0.28 -5.29
CA GLY A 87 -12.13 -0.79 -5.81
C GLY A 87 -10.80 -0.26 -6.35
N ASP A 88 -10.85 0.84 -7.11
CA ASP A 88 -9.66 1.49 -7.66
C ASP A 88 -8.81 2.10 -6.56
N ALA A 89 -9.44 2.76 -5.57
CA ALA A 89 -8.73 3.29 -4.41
C ALA A 89 -7.97 2.19 -3.65
N ALA A 90 -8.58 1.03 -3.44
CA ALA A 90 -7.92 -0.11 -2.79
C ALA A 90 -6.73 -0.61 -3.60
N PHE A 91 -6.87 -0.72 -4.92
CA PHE A 91 -5.79 -1.12 -5.82
C PHE A 91 -4.64 -0.11 -5.78
N LEU A 92 -4.92 1.18 -5.91
CA LEU A 92 -3.92 2.25 -5.92
C LEU A 92 -3.16 2.35 -4.59
N VAL A 93 -3.87 2.22 -3.46
CA VAL A 93 -3.24 2.17 -2.13
C VAL A 93 -2.23 1.03 -2.05
N ARG A 94 -2.60 -0.17 -2.53
CA ARG A 94 -1.72 -1.33 -2.51
C ARG A 94 -0.51 -1.13 -3.41
N VAL A 95 -0.69 -0.54 -4.60
CA VAL A 95 0.42 -0.20 -5.50
C VAL A 95 1.40 0.73 -4.80
N VAL A 96 0.92 1.83 -4.22
CA VAL A 96 1.79 2.80 -3.53
C VAL A 96 2.53 2.16 -2.35
N LEU A 97 1.82 1.43 -1.48
CA LEU A 97 2.43 0.78 -0.32
C LEU A 97 3.46 -0.29 -0.73
N SER A 98 3.17 -1.04 -1.78
CA SER A 98 4.07 -2.04 -2.34
C SER A 98 5.35 -1.41 -2.89
N GLU A 99 5.24 -0.35 -3.70
CA GLU A 99 6.41 0.32 -4.28
C GLU A 99 7.26 1.02 -3.21
N LEU A 100 6.64 1.48 -2.13
CA LEU A 100 7.34 1.98 -0.95
C LEU A 100 8.03 0.85 -0.18
N ASN A 101 7.42 -0.34 -0.05
CA ASN A 101 8.05 -1.48 0.59
C ASN A 101 9.28 -1.99 -0.18
N GLU A 102 9.24 -1.97 -1.51
CA GLU A 102 10.36 -2.40 -2.36
C GLU A 102 11.43 -1.31 -2.51
N GLY A 103 11.03 -0.03 -2.54
CA GLY A 103 11.92 1.08 -2.88
C GLY A 103 12.48 1.88 -1.70
N ALA A 104 11.86 1.84 -0.52
CA ALA A 104 12.31 2.63 0.62
C ALA A 104 13.56 2.01 1.27
N GLY A 105 14.71 2.66 1.13
CA GLY A 105 15.95 2.29 1.84
C GLY A 105 15.93 2.62 3.35
N GLY A 106 14.75 2.72 3.95
CA GLY A 106 14.52 3.12 5.34
C GLY A 106 13.39 2.31 5.96
N VAL A 107 12.59 2.95 6.82
CA VAL A 107 11.45 2.26 7.47
C VAL A 107 10.36 1.97 6.45
N SER A 108 10.17 0.68 6.15
CA SER A 108 9.13 0.24 5.23
C SER A 108 7.73 0.34 5.85
N PRO A 109 6.67 0.63 5.07
CA PRO A 109 5.30 0.52 5.55
C PRO A 109 5.00 -0.84 6.20
N ALA A 110 5.54 -1.94 5.66
CA ALA A 110 5.37 -3.28 6.21
C ALA A 110 5.88 -3.42 7.66
N GLU A 111 6.99 -2.76 8.00
CA GLU A 111 7.49 -2.71 9.38
C GLU A 111 6.52 -1.98 10.30
N LEU A 112 5.85 -0.93 9.82
CA LEU A 112 4.89 -0.16 10.61
C LEU A 112 3.54 -0.84 10.79
N ALA A 113 3.28 -1.97 10.12
CA ALA A 113 2.00 -2.67 10.16
C ALA A 113 1.54 -3.05 11.58
N HIS A 114 2.46 -3.26 12.52
CA HIS A 114 2.11 -3.58 13.91
C HIS A 114 1.42 -2.41 14.65
N LEU A 115 1.65 -1.16 14.22
CA LEU A 115 1.05 0.05 14.80
C LEU A 115 -0.36 0.33 14.27
N VAL A 116 -0.79 -0.39 13.25
CA VAL A 116 -2.05 -0.17 12.53
C VAL A 116 -3.09 -1.22 12.97
N PRO A 117 -4.40 -0.89 12.99
CA PRO A 117 -5.47 -1.87 13.21
C PRO A 117 -5.32 -3.15 12.38
N MET A 118 -5.74 -4.28 12.96
CA MET A 118 -5.57 -5.62 12.38
C MET A 118 -6.08 -5.72 10.94
N ASP A 119 -7.21 -5.08 10.63
CA ASP A 119 -7.86 -5.14 9.31
C ASP A 119 -7.06 -4.46 8.20
N LEU A 120 -6.18 -3.53 8.55
CA LEU A 120 -5.34 -2.79 7.60
C LEU A 120 -3.97 -3.45 7.41
N ARG A 121 -3.54 -4.33 8.32
CA ARG A 121 -2.23 -5.01 8.24
C ARG A 121 -1.99 -5.73 6.91
N PRO A 122 -2.99 -6.39 6.28
CA PRO A 122 -2.80 -7.01 4.97
C PRO A 122 -2.46 -5.99 3.87
N LEU A 123 -2.97 -4.75 3.94
CA LEU A 123 -2.64 -3.71 2.97
C LEU A 123 -1.19 -3.24 3.10
N PHE A 124 -0.71 -3.05 4.34
CA PHE A 124 0.67 -2.61 4.60
C PHE A 124 1.71 -3.69 4.27
N ARG A 125 1.35 -4.96 4.44
CA ARG A 125 2.20 -6.11 4.08
C ARG A 125 2.00 -6.59 2.65
N SER A 126 1.18 -5.90 1.86
CA SER A 126 0.96 -6.28 0.47
C SER A 126 2.28 -6.16 -0.28
N ARG A 127 2.82 -7.31 -0.71
CA ARG A 127 3.60 -7.38 -1.95
C ARG A 127 2.68 -7.04 -3.11
N PRO A 128 3.22 -6.55 -4.25
CA PRO A 128 2.37 -6.22 -5.38
C PRO A 128 1.75 -7.52 -5.85
N LEU A 129 0.47 -7.72 -5.54
CA LEU A 129 -0.29 -8.75 -6.24
C LEU A 129 -0.32 -8.27 -7.68
N ILE A 130 0.17 -9.14 -8.57
CA ILE A 130 -0.13 -9.11 -10.00
C ILE A 130 -1.57 -8.60 -10.16
N PRO A 131 -1.81 -7.56 -10.99
CA PRO A 131 -3.04 -6.79 -10.98
C PRO A 131 -4.25 -7.72 -10.99
N TRP A 132 -5.17 -7.50 -10.06
CA TRP A 132 -6.43 -8.22 -10.06
C TRP A 132 -7.13 -7.89 -11.38
N VAL A 133 -7.18 -8.86 -12.28
CA VAL A 133 -8.00 -8.73 -13.48
C VAL A 133 -9.42 -9.00 -13.00
N ALA A 134 -10.21 -7.94 -12.87
CA ALA A 134 -11.62 -8.04 -12.55
C ALA A 134 -12.38 -8.67 -13.74
N GLY A 135 -12.46 -10.01 -13.77
CA GLY A 135 -13.21 -10.82 -14.77
C GLY A 135 -12.56 -10.82 -16.16
N THR A 136 -12.51 -11.89 -16.95
CA THR A 136 -13.32 -13.11 -17.07
C THR A 136 -12.49 -14.18 -17.80
N ALA A 137 -12.89 -15.44 -17.67
CA ALA A 137 -12.42 -16.64 -18.37
C ALA A 137 -11.31 -17.41 -17.64
N GLY A 138 -11.74 -18.54 -17.06
CA GLY A 138 -10.85 -19.51 -16.46
C GLY A 138 -9.86 -20.05 -17.47
N VAL A 139 -8.60 -20.15 -17.05
CA VAL A 139 -7.66 -21.07 -17.67
C VAL A 139 -7.01 -21.82 -16.52
N SER A 140 -7.36 -23.10 -16.49
CA SER A 140 -6.77 -24.14 -15.66
C SER A 140 -5.26 -24.14 -15.90
N ALA A 141 -4.46 -23.75 -14.90
CA ALA A 141 -3.02 -23.90 -14.95
C ALA A 141 -2.67 -25.37 -14.74
N THR A 142 -2.68 -26.15 -15.81
CA THR A 142 -2.02 -27.45 -15.87
C THR A 142 -0.52 -27.23 -15.73
N MET A 143 0.03 -27.72 -14.63
CA MET A 143 1.46 -27.81 -14.37
C MET A 143 2.10 -28.71 -15.42
N SER A 144 2.83 -28.14 -16.38
CA SER A 144 3.80 -28.89 -17.18
C SER A 144 5.09 -29.00 -16.40
N VAL A 145 5.28 -30.15 -15.79
CA VAL A 145 6.56 -30.60 -15.24
C VAL A 145 7.35 -31.17 -16.42
N SER A 146 8.28 -30.39 -16.98
CA SER A 146 9.20 -30.90 -17.98
C SER A 146 10.34 -31.64 -17.29
N ALA A 147 10.15 -32.95 -17.11
CA ALA A 147 11.24 -33.90 -17.02
C ALA A 147 11.37 -34.58 -18.38
N THR A 148 12.55 -34.54 -19.01
CA THR A 148 13.15 -35.68 -19.71
C THR A 148 14.63 -35.43 -19.99
N SER A 149 15.42 -36.36 -19.46
CA SER A 149 16.75 -36.81 -19.85
C SER A 149 17.06 -36.84 -21.35
N SER A 150 18.32 -36.57 -21.74
CA SER A 150 19.28 -37.60 -22.21
C SER A 150 20.58 -37.04 -22.81
N VAL A 151 21.71 -37.64 -22.37
CA VAL A 151 22.93 -38.12 -23.10
C VAL A 151 23.09 -37.70 -24.57
N SER A 152 24.24 -37.33 -25.13
CA SER A 152 25.67 -37.60 -24.90
C SER A 152 26.49 -36.50 -25.60
N ASP A 153 27.75 -36.25 -25.21
CA ASP A 153 28.90 -36.55 -26.08
C ASP A 153 30.24 -36.30 -25.36
N THR A 154 31.18 -37.17 -25.70
CA THR A 154 32.53 -37.30 -25.16
C THR A 154 33.52 -36.58 -26.07
N SER A 155 34.42 -35.75 -25.53
CA SER A 155 35.83 -35.67 -25.99
C SER A 155 36.69 -34.77 -25.11
N ARG A 156 37.55 -35.45 -24.34
CA ARG A 156 38.93 -35.17 -23.94
C ARG A 156 39.53 -33.79 -24.30
N LEU A 157 40.06 -33.12 -23.28
CA LEU A 157 41.46 -32.69 -23.22
C LEU A 157 41.89 -32.47 -21.76
N ALA A 158 43.11 -32.91 -21.48
CA ALA A 158 43.72 -33.05 -20.17
C ALA A 158 44.14 -31.70 -19.56
N GLY A 159 44.20 -31.63 -18.23
CA GLY A 159 45.02 -30.63 -17.55
C GLY A 159 44.57 -30.24 -16.14
N ALA A 160 45.26 -30.81 -15.15
CA ALA A 160 45.53 -30.23 -13.83
C ALA A 160 44.42 -30.15 -12.75
N SER A 161 44.57 -31.06 -11.80
CA SER A 161 44.75 -30.80 -10.36
C SER A 161 43.58 -30.38 -9.47
N VAL A 162 43.04 -31.41 -8.81
CA VAL A 162 42.79 -31.56 -7.36
C VAL A 162 42.82 -30.32 -6.45
N VAL A 163 41.68 -30.04 -5.82
CA VAL A 163 41.58 -29.94 -4.36
C VAL A 163 40.14 -30.25 -3.92
N SER A 164 40.04 -31.30 -3.11
CA SER A 164 38.86 -31.77 -2.40
C SER A 164 38.45 -30.83 -1.26
N SER A 165 37.14 -30.74 -1.01
CA SER A 165 36.46 -30.96 0.29
C SER A 165 34.95 -30.74 0.05
N ALA A 166 34.08 -31.75 0.05
CA ALA A 166 33.50 -32.40 1.24
C ALA A 166 32.86 -31.34 2.17
N SER A 167 31.59 -31.34 2.55
CA SER A 167 30.59 -32.40 2.68
C SER A 167 29.25 -31.76 3.05
N VAL A 168 28.20 -32.28 2.43
CA VAL A 168 26.86 -32.66 2.96
C VAL A 168 26.37 -32.12 4.32
N LEU A 169 25.07 -31.75 4.34
CA LEU A 169 23.99 -32.09 5.28
C LEU A 169 22.80 -31.19 4.90
N SER A 170 21.87 -31.60 4.03
CA SER A 170 20.73 -32.49 4.35
C SER A 170 20.17 -32.28 5.76
N SER A 171 19.03 -31.57 5.84
CA SER A 171 17.94 -31.90 6.74
C SER A 171 16.63 -31.31 6.19
N ALA A 172 15.86 -32.22 5.61
CA ALA A 172 14.45 -32.08 5.32
C ALA A 172 13.60 -32.39 6.57
N SER A 173 12.29 -32.20 6.42
CA SER A 173 11.18 -32.68 7.29
C SER A 173 10.82 -31.69 8.41
N ALA A 174 9.56 -31.39 8.74
CA ALA A 174 8.27 -31.98 8.38
C ALA A 174 7.13 -31.00 8.74
N LEU A 175 6.03 -31.04 7.97
CA LEU A 175 4.66 -30.83 8.46
C LEU A 175 4.31 -32.03 9.38
N PRO A 176 3.50 -31.92 10.46
CA PRO A 176 2.07 -31.59 10.36
C PRO A 176 1.47 -30.87 11.60
N GLY A 177 0.21 -30.42 11.49
CA GLY A 177 -0.52 -29.92 12.66
C GLY A 177 -1.87 -29.31 12.34
N ALA A 178 -2.84 -30.15 12.00
CA ALA A 178 -4.26 -29.77 12.00
C ALA A 178 -4.80 -29.81 13.43
N CYS A 179 -5.33 -28.69 13.90
CA CYS A 179 -6.25 -28.57 15.03
C CYS A 179 -7.45 -27.80 14.47
N GLY A 180 -8.71 -28.17 14.60
CA GLY A 180 -9.40 -29.03 15.54
C GLY A 180 -10.77 -28.39 15.69
N LEU A 181 -11.80 -29.01 15.13
CA LEU A 181 -13.19 -28.56 15.20
C LEU A 181 -13.78 -28.90 16.58
N SER A 182 -14.29 -27.90 17.28
CA SER A 182 -15.26 -27.97 18.40
C SER A 182 -15.66 -26.52 18.67
N GLY A 183 -16.92 -26.09 18.79
CA GLY A 183 -18.19 -26.77 19.01
C GLY A 183 -18.98 -25.93 20.03
N VAL A 184 -20.29 -25.72 19.76
CA VAL A 184 -21.36 -25.31 20.72
C VAL A 184 -21.23 -23.88 21.30
N SER A 185 -22.23 -23.13 21.74
CA SER A 185 -23.70 -23.16 21.83
C SER A 185 -24.11 -21.85 22.53
N GLY A 186 -25.33 -21.34 22.29
CA GLY A 186 -26.00 -20.35 23.14
C GLY A 186 -26.12 -18.97 22.46
N MET A 187 -27.28 -18.59 21.91
CA MET A 187 -28.49 -18.07 22.59
C MET A 187 -28.24 -16.77 23.37
N GLU A 188 -28.74 -15.66 22.80
CA GLU A 188 -29.53 -14.58 23.43
C GLU A 188 -29.65 -13.47 22.35
N THR A 189 -30.77 -13.34 21.62
CA THR A 189 -32.00 -12.61 22.02
C THR A 189 -31.68 -11.35 22.83
N LEU A 190 -31.87 -10.15 22.26
CA LEU A 190 -32.88 -9.17 22.73
C LEU A 190 -32.72 -7.76 22.08
N VAL A 191 -33.87 -7.12 21.90
CA VAL A 191 -34.15 -5.67 21.86
C VAL A 191 -33.96 -4.87 20.56
N ARG A 192 -35.10 -4.79 19.85
CA ARG A 192 -35.72 -3.59 19.26
C ARG A 192 -35.19 -2.21 19.73
N ARG A 193 -34.85 -1.34 18.78
CA ARG A 193 -35.22 0.10 18.79
C ARG A 193 -34.97 0.69 17.40
N THR A 194 -35.97 0.73 16.51
CA THR A 194 -36.90 1.85 16.26
C THR A 194 -36.30 3.26 16.36
N GLY A 195 -36.37 3.98 15.24
CA GLY A 195 -36.29 5.45 15.14
C GLY A 195 -34.86 5.93 14.88
N ARG A 196 -34.62 6.91 14.01
CA ARG A 196 -35.50 8.00 13.60
C ARG A 196 -34.80 8.78 12.49
N MET A 197 -35.60 9.20 11.50
CA MET A 197 -35.22 10.18 10.48
C MET A 197 -34.61 11.44 11.10
N ALA A 198 -33.55 11.95 10.48
CA ALA A 198 -33.19 13.35 10.56
C ALA A 198 -32.53 13.75 9.23
N THR A 199 -33.38 14.04 8.25
CA THR A 199 -33.09 14.99 7.19
C THR A 199 -32.97 16.37 7.83
N ALA A 200 -31.75 16.92 7.89
CA ALA A 200 -31.53 18.31 8.26
C ALA A 200 -30.86 18.99 7.06
N GLU A 201 -31.74 19.45 6.18
CA GLU A 201 -31.55 20.57 5.27
C GLU A 201 -31.26 21.83 6.09
N ALA A 202 -30.10 22.45 5.87
CA ALA A 202 -29.80 23.83 6.25
C ALA A 202 -28.83 24.36 5.17
N ALA A 203 -29.31 25.05 4.15
CA ALA A 203 -29.72 26.45 4.19
C ALA A 203 -28.66 27.38 4.80
N GLY A 204 -27.86 28.00 3.93
CA GLY A 204 -27.73 29.45 3.99
C GLY A 204 -26.33 30.04 4.19
N ARG A 205 -26.14 31.12 3.41
CA ARG A 205 -25.20 32.26 3.56
C ARG A 205 -23.81 32.08 2.95
N MET A 206 -23.52 32.72 1.82
CA MET A 206 -23.28 34.18 1.60
C MET A 206 -22.07 34.73 2.35
N ALA A 207 -20.97 34.90 1.61
CA ALA A 207 -19.98 35.99 1.67
C ALA A 207 -19.05 35.75 0.44
N ALA A 208 -19.05 36.49 -0.66
CA ALA A 208 -19.06 37.94 -0.89
C ALA A 208 -17.94 38.67 -0.11
N GLY A 209 -16.98 39.22 -0.86
CA GLY A 209 -15.82 39.97 -0.37
C GLY A 209 -14.55 39.10 -0.37
N GLU A 210 -13.41 39.46 -0.95
CA GLU A 210 -12.90 40.80 -1.19
C GLU A 210 -11.85 40.75 -2.31
N THR A 211 -12.10 41.51 -3.36
CA THR A 211 -11.17 41.82 -4.43
C THR A 211 -10.11 42.78 -3.89
N THR A 212 -8.99 42.28 -3.39
CA THR A 212 -7.82 43.14 -3.14
C THR A 212 -7.06 43.33 -4.45
N MET A 213 -7.45 44.41 -5.14
CA MET A 213 -6.68 45.08 -6.17
C MET A 213 -5.33 45.56 -5.62
N ARG A 214 -4.26 45.23 -6.35
CA ARG A 214 -3.31 46.17 -6.97
C ARG A 214 -2.61 47.18 -6.05
N MET A 215 -1.27 47.07 -5.98
CA MET A 215 -0.37 48.22 -6.14
C MET A 215 1.00 47.78 -6.72
N PRO A 216 1.46 48.37 -7.83
CA PRO A 216 2.85 48.32 -8.26
C PRO A 216 3.62 49.49 -7.62
N THR A 217 4.69 49.19 -6.88
CA THR A 217 5.66 50.21 -6.47
C THR A 217 6.70 50.39 -7.57
N ALA A 218 6.59 51.50 -8.27
CA ALA A 218 7.65 52.09 -9.06
C ALA A 218 8.57 52.93 -8.15
N GLU A 219 9.82 53.03 -8.58
CA GLU A 219 10.60 54.27 -8.58
C GLU A 219 11.24 54.76 -7.27
N LYS A 220 12.58 54.66 -7.22
CA LYS A 220 13.44 55.77 -6.78
C LYS A 220 14.89 55.61 -7.28
N VAL A 221 15.22 56.52 -8.21
CA VAL A 221 16.50 57.22 -8.48
C VAL A 221 17.77 56.39 -8.66
#